data_AF-A0A9J7DM33-F1
#
_entry.id   AF-A0A9J7DM33-F1
#
_cell.length_a   1.000
_cell.length_b   1.000
_cell.length_c   1.000
_cell.angle_alpha   90.00
_cell.angle_beta   90.00
_cell.angle_gamma   90.00
#
_symmetry.space_group_name_H-M   'P 1'
#
loop_
_entity.id
_entity.type
_entity.pdbx_description
1 polymer ?
#
loop_
_entity_poly.entity_id
_entity_poly.type
_entity_poly.pdbx_seq_one_letter_code
_entity_poly.pdbx_strand_id
1 'polypeptide(L)'
;MSLSPYLDDIAVFHVKASEFGRKKGDIVVQAAHIIEIVTKMFLVIQNATGKPPEIHISTDFEANFGQQTVIFNFKYGGMSDLAQGPPKVTRKANRMEIIV
;
A
#
# COMPACT_ATOMS: atom_id res chain seq x y z
N MET A 1 -1.86 -6.92 -3.10
CA MET A 1 -2.06 -5.70 -2.28
C MET A 1 -1.01 -5.75 -1.20
N SER A 2 -0.25 -4.67 -1.04
CA SER A 2 0.80 -4.57 -0.01
C SER A 2 0.36 -3.65 1.12
N LEU A 3 0.63 -4.06 2.36
CA LEU A 3 0.35 -3.32 3.59
C LEU A 3 1.59 -3.34 4.49
N SER A 4 1.68 -2.38 5.40
CA SER A 4 2.66 -2.43 6.48
C SER A 4 2.15 -3.30 7.64
N PRO A 5 3.03 -3.79 8.53
CA PRO A 5 2.63 -4.50 9.75
C PRO A 5 2.23 -3.56 10.90
N TYR A 6 2.21 -2.24 10.69
CA TYR A 6 1.89 -1.25 11.72
C TYR A 6 0.42 -0.85 11.72
N LEU A 7 -0.01 -0.16 12.78
CA LEU A 7 -1.34 0.45 12.87
C LEU A 7 -1.35 1.77 12.08
N ASP A 8 -1.24 1.67 10.76
CA ASP A 8 -1.40 2.78 9.82
C ASP A 8 -2.58 2.56 8.87
N ASP A 9 -2.84 3.60 8.08
CA ASP A 9 -3.99 3.69 7.19
C ASP A 9 -3.62 3.50 5.71
N ILE A 10 -2.43 2.97 5.40
CA ILE A 10 -1.87 2.95 4.04
C ILE A 10 -1.90 1.54 3.44
N ALA A 11 -2.38 1.45 2.19
CA ALA A 11 -2.26 0.24 1.38
C ALA A 11 -1.83 0.57 -0.05
N VAL A 12 -1.12 -0.38 -0.68
CA VAL A 12 -0.75 -0.32 -2.09
C VAL A 12 -1.44 -1.42 -2.89
N PHE A 13 -2.15 -1.01 -3.93
CA PHE A 13 -2.83 -1.89 -4.87
C PHE A 13 -1.97 -2.03 -6.11
N HIS A 14 -1.40 -3.23 -6.31
CA HIS A 14 -0.59 -3.53 -7.48
C HIS A 14 -1.49 -3.87 -8.67
N VAL A 15 -1.39 -3.08 -9.74
CA VAL A 15 -2.27 -3.22 -10.90
C VAL A 15 -1.47 -3.79 -12.07
N LYS A 16 -1.79 -5.03 -12.46
CA LYS A 16 -1.24 -5.62 -13.68
C LYS A 16 -1.85 -4.94 -14.90
N ALA A 17 -1.03 -4.69 -15.93
CA ALA A 17 -1.53 -4.19 -17.19
C ALA A 17 -2.41 -5.24 -17.86
N SER A 18 -3.55 -4.81 -18.40
CA SER A 18 -4.23 -5.56 -19.45
C SER A 18 -3.40 -5.50 -20.73
N GLU A 19 -3.46 -6.54 -21.57
CA GLU A 19 -2.73 -6.65 -22.84
C GLU A 19 -2.95 -5.47 -23.81
N PHE A 20 -4.03 -4.70 -23.63
CA PHE A 20 -4.45 -3.60 -24.52
C PHE A 20 -4.32 -2.18 -23.92
N GLY A 21 -3.71 -2.01 -22.73
CA GLY A 21 -3.75 -0.73 -22.01
C GLY A 21 -2.37 -0.17 -21.63
N ARG A 22 -2.20 1.17 -21.71
CA ARG A 22 -1.05 1.87 -21.11
C ARG A 22 -1.09 1.68 -19.58
N LYS A 23 0.03 1.24 -18.99
CA LYS A 23 0.18 1.09 -17.53
C LYS A 23 0.02 2.45 -16.84
N LYS A 24 -1.07 2.62 -16.06
CA LYS A 24 -1.18 3.73 -15.09
C LYS A 24 -0.24 3.54 -13.89
N GLY A 25 0.09 2.28 -13.57
CA GLY A 25 0.91 1.92 -12.42
C GLY A 25 0.06 1.53 -11.21
N ASP A 26 0.76 1.26 -10.11
CA ASP A 26 0.19 0.91 -8.80
C ASP A 26 -0.51 2.10 -8.16
N ILE A 27 -1.41 1.82 -7.24
CA ILE A 27 -2.24 2.83 -6.56
C ILE A 27 -1.94 2.79 -5.07
N VAL A 28 -1.64 3.94 -4.48
CA VAL A 28 -1.51 4.11 -3.02
C VAL A 28 -2.80 4.72 -2.50
N VAL A 29 -3.34 4.15 -1.43
CA VAL A 29 -4.54 4.65 -0.76
C VAL A 29 -4.20 4.85 0.71
N GLN A 30 -4.62 6.00 1.24
CA GLN A 30 -4.66 6.26 2.68
C GLN A 30 -6.11 6.44 3.10
N ALA A 31 -6.60 5.64 4.05
CA ALA A 31 -7.97 5.73 4.54
C ALA A 31 -8.10 5.16 5.96
N ALA A 32 -8.87 5.85 6.82
CA ALA A 32 -9.06 5.46 8.23
C ALA A 32 -9.64 4.03 8.42
N HIS A 33 -10.34 3.51 7.41
CA HIS A 33 -10.92 2.17 7.42
C HIS A 33 -10.17 1.23 6.47
N ILE A 34 -8.84 1.31 6.41
CA ILE A 34 -8.04 0.57 5.43
C ILE A 34 -8.26 -0.94 5.48
N ILE A 35 -8.44 -1.50 6.69
CA ILE A 35 -8.74 -2.93 6.88
C ILE A 35 -10.07 -3.30 6.22
N GLU A 36 -11.09 -2.45 6.34
CA GLU A 36 -12.38 -2.68 5.69
C GLU A 36 -12.24 -2.64 4.16
N ILE A 37 -11.52 -1.64 3.63
CA ILE A 37 -11.29 -1.51 2.19
C ILE A 37 -10.55 -2.74 1.64
N VAL A 38 -9.47 -3.16 2.29
CA VAL A 38 -8.63 -4.29 1.83
C VAL A 38 -9.38 -5.61 1.91
N THR A 39 -10.13 -5.86 2.99
CA THR A 39 -10.92 -7.09 3.13
C THR A 39 -12.11 -7.14 2.17
N LYS A 40 -12.81 -6.03 1.94
CA LYS A 40 -13.87 -5.95 0.92
C LYS A 40 -13.27 -6.15 -0.48
N MET A 41 -12.15 -5.51 -0.79
CA MET A 41 -11.49 -5.68 -2.10
C MET A 41 -11.02 -7.11 -2.33
N PHE A 42 -10.53 -7.79 -1.29
CA PHE A 42 -10.19 -9.21 -1.35
C PHE A 42 -11.39 -10.05 -1.82
N LEU A 43 -12.55 -9.86 -1.19
CA LEU A 43 -13.78 -10.58 -1.55
C LEU A 43 -14.26 -10.20 -2.95
N VAL A 44 -14.23 -8.92 -3.32
CA VAL A 44 -14.62 -8.48 -4.67
C VAL A 44 -13.75 -9.14 -5.74
N ILE A 45 -12.43 -9.17 -5.57
CA ILE A 45 -11.51 -9.80 -6.53
C ILE A 45 -11.72 -11.31 -6.58
N GLN A 46 -11.84 -11.97 -5.42
CA GLN A 46 -12.07 -13.41 -5.35
C GLN A 46 -13.38 -13.79 -6.05
N ASN A 47 -14.45 -13.05 -5.81
CA ASN A 47 -15.75 -13.31 -6.42
C ASN A 47 -15.77 -13.04 -7.93
N ALA A 48 -15.06 -11.99 -8.39
CA ALA A 48 -15.02 -11.64 -9.81
C ALA A 48 -14.10 -12.56 -10.64
N THR A 49 -13.04 -13.10 -10.03
CA THR A 49 -11.98 -13.83 -10.76
C THR A 49 -11.87 -15.31 -10.40
N GLY A 50 -12.56 -15.76 -9.35
CA GLY A 50 -12.43 -17.09 -8.78
C GLY A 50 -11.10 -17.34 -8.05
N LYS A 51 -10.21 -16.34 -7.96
CA LYS A 51 -8.90 -16.44 -7.28
C LYS A 51 -8.70 -15.26 -6.32
N PRO A 52 -8.28 -15.52 -5.08
CA PRO A 52 -7.98 -14.42 -4.16
C PRO A 52 -6.78 -13.60 -4.68
N PRO A 53 -6.74 -12.29 -4.43
CA PRO A 53 -5.55 -11.49 -4.67
C PRO A 53 -4.44 -11.88 -3.69
N GLU A 54 -3.19 -11.69 -4.10
CA GLU A 54 -2.04 -11.82 -3.22
C GLU A 54 -2.02 -10.68 -2.20
N ILE A 55 -1.74 -10.99 -0.93
CA ILE A 55 -1.56 -10.03 0.16
C ILE A 55 -0.12 -10.13 0.62
N HIS A 56 0.57 -8.99 0.63
CA HIS A 56 1.95 -8.88 1.10
C HIS A 56 1.99 -7.93 2.30
N ILE A 57 2.51 -8.38 3.43
CA ILE A 57 2.63 -7.57 4.65
C ILE A 57 4.11 -7.48 4.96
N SER A 58 4.70 -6.29 4.83
CA SER A 58 6.12 -6.07 5.02
C SER A 58 6.40 -4.62 5.40
N THR A 59 7.50 -4.39 6.13
CA THR A 59 8.03 -3.04 6.38
C THR A 59 8.64 -2.40 5.14
N ASP A 60 8.89 -3.18 4.10
CA ASP A 60 9.40 -2.72 2.83
C ASP A 60 8.84 -3.49 1.65
N PHE A 61 8.46 -2.74 0.62
CA PHE A 61 7.98 -3.29 -0.64
C PHE A 61 8.08 -2.26 -1.76
N GLU A 62 8.06 -2.74 -3.00
CA GLU A 62 8.12 -1.90 -4.18
C GLU A 62 6.72 -1.56 -4.70
N ALA A 63 6.55 -0.35 -5.23
CA ALA A 63 5.40 0.08 -5.99
C ALA A 63 5.84 0.68 -7.32
N ASN A 64 5.23 0.26 -8.42
CA ASN A 64 5.58 0.71 -9.77
C ASN A 64 4.55 1.70 -10.29
N PHE A 65 4.92 2.99 -10.39
CA PHE A 65 4.05 4.06 -10.91
C PHE A 65 4.20 4.29 -12.41
N GLY A 66 4.50 3.24 -13.17
CA GLY A 66 4.67 3.25 -14.63
C GLY A 66 6.04 3.76 -15.08
N GLN A 67 6.42 4.98 -14.67
CA GLN A 67 7.71 5.58 -15.04
C GLN A 67 8.81 5.30 -14.00
N GLN A 68 8.41 4.98 -12.77
CA GLN A 68 9.33 4.84 -11.66
C GLN A 68 8.85 3.76 -10.70
N THR A 69 9.78 2.88 -10.31
CA THR A 69 9.62 2.03 -9.14
C THR A 69 10.06 2.78 -7.90
N VAL A 70 9.20 2.79 -6.88
CA VAL A 70 9.43 3.44 -5.60
C VAL A 70 9.42 2.38 -4.50
N ILE A 71 10.44 2.40 -3.65
CA ILE A 71 10.54 1.53 -2.48
C ILE A 71 9.84 2.22 -1.32
N PHE A 72 8.76 1.62 -0.82
CA PHE A 72 8.13 2.02 0.41
C PHE A 72 8.91 1.40 1.57
N ASN A 73 9.21 2.19 2.58
CA ASN A 73 9.87 1.73 3.80
C ASN A 73 9.20 2.35 5.02
N PHE A 74 8.52 1.51 5.78
CA PHE A 74 7.81 1.88 6.99
C PHE A 74 8.73 1.69 8.19
N LYS A 75 8.70 2.66 9.09
CA LYS A 75 9.43 2.64 10.37
C LYS A 75 8.46 3.02 11.46
N TYR A 76 8.56 2.32 12.58
CA TYR A 76 7.82 2.68 13.79
C TYR A 76 8.47 3.88 14.48
N GLY A 77 7.70 4.95 14.67
CA GLY A 77 8.12 6.21 15.31
C GLY A 77 8.09 6.19 16.84
N GLY A 78 7.54 5.13 17.45
CA GLY A 78 7.46 4.97 18.91
C GLY A 78 6.06 5.22 19.47
N MET A 79 5.81 4.66 20.65
CA MET A 79 4.54 4.76 21.37
C MET A 79 4.57 6.03 22.26
N SER A 80 4.01 7.13 21.77
CA SER A 80 3.56 8.19 22.68
C SER A 80 2.07 8.34 22.48
N ASP A 81 1.28 8.32 23.56
CA ASP A 81 -0.19 8.37 23.52
C ASP A 81 -0.75 9.64 22.84
N LEU A 82 0.12 10.59 22.52
CA LEU A 82 -0.13 11.83 21.77
C LEU A 82 0.15 11.73 20.26
N ALA A 83 0.70 10.60 19.77
CA ALA A 83 1.18 10.46 18.40
C ALA A 83 0.24 9.69 17.46
N GLN A 84 -1.07 9.65 17.74
CA GLN A 84 -2.09 9.22 16.76
C GLN A 84 -2.31 10.29 15.67
N GLY A 85 -1.23 10.75 15.06
CA GLY A 85 -1.24 11.65 13.91
C GLY A 85 -1.18 10.87 12.60
N PRO A 86 -1.47 11.53 11.46
CA PRO A 86 -1.29 10.89 10.15
C PRO A 86 0.20 10.49 9.96
N PRO A 87 0.48 9.39 9.25
CA PRO A 87 1.84 8.95 8.97
C PRO A 87 2.68 10.06 8.36
N LYS A 88 3.91 10.23 8.86
CA LYS A 88 4.85 11.21 8.29
C LYS A 88 5.54 10.59 7.10
N VAL A 89 5.35 11.19 5.93
CA VAL A 89 5.91 10.70 4.66
C VAL A 89 7.05 11.60 4.21
N THR A 90 8.21 11.00 3.93
CA THR A 90 9.35 11.71 3.33
C THR A 90 9.87 10.94 2.13
N ARG A 91 10.35 11.65 1.10
CA ARG A 91 10.86 11.04 -0.12
C ARG A 91 12.35 11.33 -0.29
N LYS A 92 13.13 10.28 -0.51
CA LYS A 92 14.55 10.34 -0.85
C LYS A 92 14.78 9.55 -2.13
N ALA A 93 14.90 10.27 -3.26
CA ALA A 93 14.99 9.67 -4.60
C ALA A 93 13.86 8.68 -4.91
N ASN A 94 14.19 7.39 -5.06
CA ASN A 94 13.25 6.30 -5.32
C ASN A 94 12.74 5.62 -4.03
N ARG A 95 13.00 6.18 -2.84
CA ARG A 95 12.53 5.64 -1.56
C ARG A 95 11.56 6.59 -0.88
N MET A 96 10.43 6.04 -0.45
CA MET A 96 9.46 6.70 0.42
C MET A 96 9.67 6.15 1.84
N GLU A 97 10.14 6.99 2.75
CA GLU A 97 10.23 6.66 4.17
C GLU A 97 8.95 7.14 4.86
N ILE A 98 8.25 6.20 5.51
CA ILE A 98 7.00 6.43 6.21
C ILE A 98 7.26 6.15 7.68
N ILE A 99 7.06 7.16 8.51
CA ILE A 99 7.13 7.02 9.97
C ILE A 99 5.69 6.94 10.46
N VAL A 100 5.35 5.77 10.99
CA VAL A 100 4.06 5.46 11.65
C VAL A 100 4.21 5.68 13.14
#